data_AF-N1UKR1-F1
#
_entry.id   AF-N1UKR1-F1
#
_cell.length_a   1.000
_cell.length_b   1.000
_cell.length_c   1.000
_cell.angle_alpha   90.00
_cell.angle_beta   90.00
_cell.angle_gamma   90.00
#
_symmetry.space_group_name_H-M   'P 1'
#
loop_
_entity.id
_entity.type
_entity.pdbx_description
1 polymer ?
#
loop_
_entity_poly.entity_id
_entity_poly.type
_entity_poly.pdbx_seq_one_letter_code
_entity_poly.pdbx_strand_id
1 'polypeptide(L)'
;MEKNAKIFQNPDEMIRETVQPKMYLHLSATMSRPNALIYSLARCFQNSNPEFIISMAGIHSSAHALTISKVVKKMITGFAGDNYPKPAPNSLYSNLLEGKPFELELWSLLSIVQRLMAGAMRLPGFITNSLLGSDLILDKLGKTAFLLPDPKHQGINGSHSPNYKGKKGVDLVYILPLNPDLTLLHAVVGDEEGNLVLCPPCGEGYWGALSAKQGVVATVEKIVPKGSIPPELVSIPGNRVKAISIAEFGAHPQSLRVYNLSGIPAFAGLSTYLDDYEFQIEANEAANAPSRAEKWYADFVNLKGGHAEYLERIGISRLKRLKQIPKENKVTKLEDPKTVNDSEQMIILAARAIQEYVKSNGYKTILAGIGAAHISAWTAARFLEKEGIEVKIITELGFFL
;
A
#
# COMPACT_ATOMS: atom_id res chain seq x y z
N MET A 1 24.99 3.17 -22.96
CA MET A 1 23.62 3.06 -22.41
C MET A 1 23.34 4.37 -21.68
N GLU A 2 23.13 5.44 -22.45
CA GLU A 2 22.69 6.73 -21.91
C GLU A 2 21.17 6.70 -21.90
N LYS A 3 20.58 6.67 -20.72
CA LYS A 3 19.27 7.25 -20.49
C LYS A 3 19.14 7.48 -18.99
N ASN A 4 19.56 8.66 -18.57
CA ASN A 4 19.17 9.21 -17.27
C ASN A 4 17.64 9.29 -17.25
N ALA A 5 17.05 9.15 -16.07
CA ALA A 5 15.61 9.37 -15.91
C ALA A 5 15.22 10.76 -16.44
N LYS A 6 14.13 10.85 -17.20
CA LYS A 6 13.64 12.16 -17.66
C LYS A 6 13.05 12.91 -16.47
N ILE A 7 13.50 14.15 -16.25
CA ILE A 7 13.01 15.02 -15.18
C ILE A 7 11.88 15.89 -15.74
N PHE A 8 10.75 15.91 -15.04
CA PHE A 8 9.58 16.71 -15.38
C PHE A 8 9.34 17.79 -14.33
N GLN A 9 8.70 18.88 -14.77
CA GLN A 9 8.36 20.00 -13.90
C GLN A 9 7.19 19.67 -12.96
N ASN A 10 6.26 18.81 -13.39
CA ASN A 10 5.10 18.42 -12.60
C ASN A 10 4.64 16.97 -12.90
N PRO A 11 3.89 16.35 -11.97
CA PRO A 11 3.43 14.97 -12.13
C PRO A 11 2.52 14.74 -13.35
N ASP A 12 1.72 15.72 -13.76
CA ASP A 12 0.74 15.57 -14.84
C ASP A 12 1.37 15.47 -16.20
N GLU A 13 2.34 16.35 -16.49
CA GLU A 13 3.15 16.27 -17.70
C GLU A 13 3.85 14.91 -17.80
N MET A 14 4.45 14.48 -16.68
CA MET A 14 5.11 13.18 -16.60
C MET A 14 4.15 12.03 -16.88
N ILE A 15 2.96 12.02 -16.27
CA ILE A 15 1.95 10.98 -16.49
C ILE A 15 1.46 10.97 -17.94
N ARG A 16 1.16 12.14 -18.53
CA ARG A 16 0.68 12.24 -19.93
C ARG A 16 1.70 11.72 -20.93
N GLU A 17 3.00 11.92 -20.67
CA GLU A 17 4.04 11.47 -21.58
C GLU A 17 4.42 10.00 -21.38
N THR A 18 4.38 9.50 -20.14
CA THR A 18 4.91 8.17 -19.82
C THR A 18 3.87 7.06 -19.82
N VAL A 19 2.61 7.38 -19.52
CA VAL A 19 1.51 6.41 -19.40
C VAL A 19 0.66 6.42 -20.67
N GLN A 20 0.24 5.24 -21.12
CA GLN A 20 -0.64 5.07 -22.29
C GLN A 20 -1.86 4.21 -21.91
N PRO A 21 -3.03 4.42 -22.55
CA PRO A 21 -4.19 3.56 -22.35
C PRO A 21 -3.85 2.07 -22.46
N LYS A 22 -4.59 1.24 -21.70
CA LYS A 22 -4.46 -0.22 -21.60
C LYS A 22 -3.19 -0.73 -20.94
N MET A 23 -2.34 0.16 -20.42
CA MET A 23 -1.19 -0.25 -19.61
C MET A 23 -1.63 -0.99 -18.34
N TYR A 24 -0.80 -1.94 -17.94
CA TYR A 24 -0.82 -2.50 -16.61
C TYR A 24 0.11 -1.68 -15.69
N LEU A 25 -0.47 -1.00 -14.70
CA LEU A 25 0.24 -0.16 -13.73
C LEU A 25 0.28 -0.82 -12.36
N HIS A 26 1.42 -0.73 -11.68
CA HIS A 26 1.54 -1.07 -10.27
C HIS A 26 1.75 0.20 -9.45
N LEU A 27 0.89 0.43 -8.46
CA LEU A 27 0.99 1.56 -7.54
C LEU A 27 1.65 1.06 -6.26
N SER A 28 2.89 1.47 -6.04
CA SER A 28 3.72 0.85 -5.02
C SER A 28 3.20 1.05 -3.60
N ALA A 29 3.19 -0.05 -2.85
CA ALA A 29 2.77 -0.08 -1.46
C ALA A 29 3.95 0.10 -0.50
N THR A 30 4.60 1.27 -0.53
CA THR A 30 5.60 1.67 0.50
C THR A 30 4.94 2.50 1.61
N MET A 31 5.69 2.87 2.68
CA MET A 31 5.19 3.82 3.69
C MET A 31 4.72 5.14 3.06
N SER A 32 5.44 5.62 2.04
CA SER A 32 5.07 6.79 1.24
C SER A 32 4.26 6.35 0.02
N ARG A 33 2.92 6.44 0.11
CA ARG A 33 2.04 6.10 -1.02
C ARG A 33 2.22 7.10 -2.18
N PRO A 34 2.11 6.67 -3.45
CA PRO A 34 2.26 7.54 -4.61
C PRO A 34 1.01 8.39 -4.89
N ASN A 35 0.49 9.10 -3.90
CA ASN A 35 -0.82 9.75 -3.97
C ASN A 35 -0.89 10.89 -4.99
N ALA A 36 0.17 11.70 -5.09
CA ALA A 36 0.28 12.71 -6.15
C ALA A 36 0.18 12.08 -7.55
N LEU A 37 0.80 10.91 -7.77
CA LEU A 37 0.71 10.18 -9.04
C LEU A 37 -0.66 9.53 -9.24
N ILE A 38 -1.31 9.05 -8.18
CA ILE A 38 -2.68 8.52 -8.24
C ILE A 38 -3.66 9.61 -8.70
N TYR A 39 -3.60 10.79 -8.10
CA TYR A 39 -4.43 11.93 -8.51
C TYR A 39 -4.09 12.41 -9.90
N SER A 40 -2.80 12.46 -10.25
CA SER A 40 -2.35 12.81 -11.59
C SER A 40 -2.88 11.82 -12.65
N LEU A 41 -2.81 10.51 -12.38
CA LEU A 41 -3.35 9.47 -13.25
C LEU A 41 -4.86 9.61 -13.45
N ALA A 42 -5.62 9.77 -12.35
CA ALA A 42 -7.06 9.98 -12.39
C ALA A 42 -7.42 11.23 -13.21
N ARG A 43 -6.78 12.36 -12.92
CA ARG A 43 -7.01 13.64 -13.59
C ARG A 43 -6.60 13.65 -15.05
N CYS A 44 -5.48 13.03 -15.42
CA CYS A 44 -4.97 13.05 -16.79
C CYS A 44 -5.82 12.21 -17.74
N PHE A 45 -6.42 11.12 -17.25
CA PHE A 45 -7.16 10.15 -18.05
C PHE A 45 -8.66 10.09 -17.75
N GLN A 46 -9.18 10.94 -16.87
CA GLN A 46 -10.64 11.07 -16.68
C GLN A 46 -11.34 11.28 -18.03
N ASN A 47 -12.53 10.70 -18.18
CA ASN A 47 -13.35 10.78 -19.40
C ASN A 47 -12.71 10.19 -20.67
N SER A 48 -11.56 9.52 -20.59
CA SER A 48 -10.89 8.91 -21.76
C SER A 48 -11.05 7.38 -21.85
N ASN A 49 -11.69 6.76 -20.84
CA ASN A 49 -11.82 5.31 -20.69
C ASN A 49 -10.52 4.55 -21.05
N PRO A 50 -9.42 4.80 -20.32
CA PRO A 50 -8.11 4.27 -20.66
C PRO A 50 -7.99 2.75 -20.42
N GLU A 51 -8.96 2.11 -19.78
CA GLU A 51 -8.98 0.67 -19.51
C GLU A 51 -7.73 0.14 -18.77
N PHE A 52 -7.22 0.87 -17.77
CA PHE A 52 -6.02 0.42 -17.05
C PHE A 52 -6.25 -0.86 -16.25
N ILE A 53 -5.24 -1.73 -16.23
CA ILE A 53 -5.10 -2.75 -15.19
C ILE A 53 -4.27 -2.12 -14.08
N ILE A 54 -4.74 -2.17 -12.84
CA ILE A 54 -4.01 -1.62 -11.69
C ILE A 54 -3.77 -2.74 -10.68
N SER A 55 -2.55 -2.78 -10.14
CA SER A 55 -2.25 -3.59 -8.96
C SER A 55 -1.72 -2.74 -7.82
N MET A 56 -2.20 -2.98 -6.61
CA MET A 56 -1.75 -2.29 -5.39
C MET A 56 -2.14 -3.11 -4.16
N ALA A 57 -1.51 -2.88 -3.00
CA ALA A 57 -1.82 -3.66 -1.80
C ALA A 57 -3.27 -3.47 -1.31
N GLY A 58 -3.77 -2.23 -1.33
CA GLY A 58 -5.11 -1.90 -0.85
C GLY A 58 -5.66 -0.63 -1.47
N ILE A 59 -6.97 -0.59 -1.73
CA ILE A 59 -7.68 0.57 -2.26
C ILE A 59 -8.35 1.31 -1.10
N HIS A 60 -7.78 2.45 -0.71
CA HIS A 60 -8.30 3.31 0.34
C HIS A 60 -7.86 4.76 0.11
N SER A 61 -8.56 5.72 0.73
CA SER A 61 -8.16 7.14 0.74
C SER A 61 -7.97 7.70 -0.69
N SER A 62 -6.78 8.19 -1.05
CA SER A 62 -6.51 8.74 -2.39
C SER A 62 -6.82 7.78 -3.55
N ALA A 63 -6.74 6.47 -3.33
CA ALA A 63 -7.03 5.48 -4.36
C ALA A 63 -8.52 5.47 -4.80
N HIS A 64 -9.43 6.02 -4.00
CA HIS A 64 -10.83 6.22 -4.40
C HIS A 64 -10.95 7.11 -5.65
N ALA A 65 -10.00 8.02 -5.88
CA ALA A 65 -9.98 8.86 -7.07
C ALA A 65 -9.93 8.06 -8.39
N LEU A 66 -9.25 6.91 -8.40
CA LEU A 66 -9.18 6.02 -9.57
C LEU A 66 -10.54 5.40 -9.89
N THR A 67 -11.33 5.16 -8.86
CA THR A 67 -12.70 4.65 -8.99
C THR A 67 -13.65 5.73 -9.48
N ILE A 68 -13.61 6.91 -8.86
CA ILE A 68 -14.48 8.05 -9.21
C ILE A 68 -14.23 8.51 -10.65
N SER A 69 -12.96 8.54 -11.09
CA SER A 69 -12.56 8.92 -12.45
C SER A 69 -12.83 7.86 -13.53
N LYS A 70 -13.23 6.64 -13.13
CA LYS A 70 -13.55 5.50 -14.02
C LYS A 70 -12.41 5.15 -14.98
N VAL A 71 -11.16 5.23 -14.50
CA VAL A 71 -9.97 4.93 -15.31
C VAL A 71 -9.53 3.46 -15.23
N VAL A 72 -10.12 2.69 -14.32
CA VAL A 72 -9.72 1.30 -14.03
C VAL A 72 -10.65 0.32 -14.73
N LYS A 73 -10.08 -0.61 -15.50
CA LYS A 73 -10.79 -1.79 -16.02
C LYS A 73 -10.72 -2.96 -15.06
N LYS A 74 -9.52 -3.24 -14.54
CA LYS A 74 -9.24 -4.36 -13.64
C LYS A 74 -8.35 -3.94 -12.49
N MET A 75 -8.66 -4.42 -11.29
CA MET A 75 -7.91 -4.17 -10.07
C MET A 75 -7.44 -5.49 -9.44
N ILE A 76 -6.13 -5.56 -9.17
CA ILE A 76 -5.47 -6.65 -8.45
C ILE A 76 -5.05 -6.11 -7.08
N THR A 77 -5.76 -6.50 -6.03
CA THR A 77 -5.58 -5.91 -4.69
C THR A 77 -5.75 -6.94 -3.58
N GLY A 78 -5.29 -6.65 -2.37
CA GLY A 78 -5.61 -7.43 -1.17
C GLY A 78 -6.67 -6.84 -0.28
N PHE A 79 -7.01 -5.57 -0.49
CA PHE A 79 -8.01 -4.86 0.30
C PHE A 79 -8.72 -3.79 -0.52
N ALA A 80 -9.99 -3.54 -0.24
CA ALA A 80 -10.76 -2.44 -0.81
C ALA A 80 -11.77 -1.93 0.23
N GLY A 81 -11.61 -0.69 0.67
CA GLY A 81 -12.42 -0.11 1.74
C GLY A 81 -11.70 1.05 2.43
N ASP A 82 -12.18 1.40 3.62
CA ASP A 82 -11.64 2.48 4.43
C ASP A 82 -10.80 1.89 5.56
N ASN A 83 -9.64 2.50 5.82
CA ASN A 83 -8.77 2.13 6.93
C ASN A 83 -9.03 3.00 8.18
N TYR A 84 -9.42 4.25 7.97
CA TYR A 84 -9.58 5.25 9.01
C TYR A 84 -10.96 5.92 8.92
N PRO A 85 -11.63 6.27 10.03
CA PRO A 85 -11.20 6.15 11.44
C PRO A 85 -11.24 4.71 11.97
N LYS A 86 -11.93 3.82 11.27
CA LYS A 86 -11.93 2.38 11.53
C LYS A 86 -12.06 1.61 10.21
N PRO A 87 -11.59 0.35 10.17
CA PRO A 87 -11.80 -0.52 9.02
C PRO A 87 -13.29 -0.65 8.70
N ALA A 88 -13.68 -0.31 7.47
CA ALA A 88 -15.07 -0.42 7.02
C ALA A 88 -15.16 -0.63 5.50
N PRO A 89 -16.23 -1.27 4.99
CA PRO A 89 -16.56 -1.21 3.57
C PRO A 89 -16.79 0.23 3.13
N ASN A 90 -16.34 0.56 1.93
CA ASN A 90 -16.61 1.86 1.31
C ASN A 90 -17.72 1.73 0.26
N SER A 91 -18.64 2.70 0.22
CA SER A 91 -19.81 2.70 -0.67
C SER A 91 -19.48 2.63 -2.16
N LEU A 92 -18.28 3.07 -2.58
CA LEU A 92 -17.79 2.94 -3.95
C LEU A 92 -17.60 1.48 -4.40
N TYR A 93 -17.53 0.55 -3.44
CA TYR A 93 -17.21 -0.87 -3.66
C TYR A 93 -18.37 -1.81 -3.27
N SER A 94 -19.59 -1.29 -3.12
CA SER A 94 -20.76 -2.10 -2.69
C SER A 94 -21.05 -3.30 -3.59
N ASN A 95 -20.70 -3.22 -4.89
CA ASN A 95 -20.92 -4.29 -5.88
C ASN A 95 -19.60 -4.90 -6.39
N LEU A 96 -18.53 -4.82 -5.59
CA LEU A 96 -17.18 -5.19 -6.02
C LEU A 96 -17.06 -6.64 -6.48
N LEU A 97 -17.76 -7.55 -5.81
CA LEU A 97 -17.77 -8.98 -6.16
C LEU A 97 -18.56 -9.27 -7.45
N GLU A 98 -19.42 -8.35 -7.89
CA GLU A 98 -20.11 -8.42 -9.19
C GLU A 98 -19.25 -7.87 -10.34
N GLY A 99 -17.98 -7.50 -10.07
CA GLY A 99 -17.10 -6.87 -11.05
C GLY A 99 -17.39 -5.38 -11.28
N LYS A 100 -18.02 -4.69 -10.30
CA LYS A 100 -18.32 -3.26 -10.36
C LYS A 100 -17.71 -2.53 -9.16
N PRO A 101 -16.97 -1.43 -9.36
CA PRO A 101 -16.90 -0.64 -10.59
C PRO A 101 -15.84 -1.12 -11.60
N PHE A 102 -15.08 -2.16 -11.27
CA PHE A 102 -14.05 -2.76 -12.12
C PHE A 102 -13.97 -4.27 -11.87
N GLU A 103 -13.35 -5.00 -12.81
CA GLU A 103 -13.01 -6.40 -12.61
C GLU A 103 -12.06 -6.54 -11.41
N LEU A 104 -12.35 -7.48 -10.51
CA LEU A 104 -11.60 -7.65 -9.27
C LEU A 104 -10.80 -8.97 -9.29
N GLU A 105 -9.55 -8.91 -8.87
CA GLU A 105 -8.72 -10.08 -8.55
C GLU A 105 -8.14 -9.91 -7.14
N LEU A 106 -8.76 -10.54 -6.13
CA LEU A 106 -8.37 -10.38 -4.71
C LEU A 106 -7.24 -11.34 -4.29
N TRP A 107 -6.17 -10.84 -3.68
CA TRP A 107 -5.04 -11.66 -3.21
C TRP A 107 -4.71 -11.43 -1.75
N SER A 108 -4.06 -12.40 -1.10
CA SER A 108 -3.37 -12.08 0.15
C SER A 108 -2.24 -11.08 -0.12
N LEU A 109 -1.99 -10.16 0.82
CA LEU A 109 -0.91 -9.17 0.69
C LEU A 109 0.45 -9.83 0.44
N LEU A 110 0.75 -10.92 1.15
CA LEU A 110 1.97 -11.70 0.96
C LEU A 110 2.09 -12.23 -0.48
N SER A 111 1.00 -12.77 -1.04
CA SER A 111 1.01 -13.29 -2.40
C SER A 111 1.23 -12.19 -3.44
N ILE A 112 0.72 -10.97 -3.24
CA ILE A 112 1.02 -9.85 -4.14
C ILE A 112 2.54 -9.60 -4.19
N VAL A 113 3.19 -9.49 -3.03
CA VAL A 113 4.63 -9.26 -2.94
C VAL A 113 5.40 -10.43 -3.58
N GLN A 114 5.02 -11.68 -3.31
CA GLN A 114 5.63 -12.86 -3.92
C GLN A 114 5.52 -12.89 -5.45
N ARG A 115 4.40 -12.43 -6.00
CA ARG A 115 4.23 -12.31 -7.47
C ARG A 115 5.13 -11.20 -8.05
N LEU A 116 5.30 -10.08 -7.34
CA LEU A 116 6.24 -9.02 -7.72
C LEU A 116 7.70 -9.53 -7.64
N MET A 117 8.05 -10.30 -6.61
CA MET A 117 9.37 -10.95 -6.49
C MET A 117 9.65 -11.85 -7.70
N ALA A 118 8.71 -12.72 -8.06
CA ALA A 118 8.86 -13.57 -9.25
C ALA A 118 9.02 -12.73 -10.53
N GLY A 119 8.26 -11.65 -10.69
CA GLY A 119 8.38 -10.74 -11.83
C GLY A 119 9.73 -10.01 -11.89
N ALA A 120 10.22 -9.56 -10.74
CA ALA A 120 11.53 -8.91 -10.60
C ALA A 120 12.69 -9.86 -10.91
N MET A 121 12.57 -11.13 -10.51
CA MET A 121 13.57 -12.18 -10.78
C MET A 121 13.44 -12.76 -12.20
N ARG A 122 12.44 -12.34 -12.99
CA ARG A 122 12.11 -12.92 -14.30
C ARG A 122 11.84 -14.43 -14.23
N LEU A 123 11.24 -14.87 -13.13
CA LEU A 123 10.80 -16.25 -12.93
C LEU A 123 9.39 -16.44 -13.51
N PRO A 124 9.03 -17.67 -13.92
CA PRO A 124 7.70 -17.95 -14.47
C PRO A 124 6.59 -17.87 -13.40
N GLY A 125 6.94 -17.89 -12.11
CA GLY A 125 6.02 -17.78 -10.97
C GLY A 125 6.69 -17.97 -9.61
N PHE A 126 5.89 -18.10 -8.56
CA PHE A 126 6.32 -18.25 -7.17
C PHE A 126 5.58 -19.40 -6.49
N ILE A 127 6.22 -20.15 -5.59
CA ILE A 127 5.56 -21.18 -4.78
C ILE A 127 5.19 -20.59 -3.42
N THR A 128 3.94 -20.74 -3.01
CA THR A 128 3.44 -20.18 -1.74
C THR A 128 2.50 -21.15 -1.02
N ASN A 129 2.30 -20.91 0.28
CA ASN A 129 1.27 -21.54 1.10
C ASN A 129 0.18 -20.55 1.55
N SER A 130 0.30 -19.27 1.17
CA SER A 130 -0.51 -18.17 1.71
C SER A 130 -2.00 -18.30 1.37
N LEU A 131 -2.32 -18.85 0.19
CA LEU A 131 -3.70 -18.98 -0.32
C LEU A 131 -4.38 -20.30 0.07
N LEU A 132 -3.61 -21.30 0.51
CA LEU A 132 -4.14 -22.64 0.79
C LEU A 132 -5.13 -22.59 1.96
N GLY A 133 -6.28 -23.24 1.78
CA GLY A 133 -7.38 -23.28 2.73
C GLY A 133 -8.27 -22.02 2.73
N SER A 134 -8.02 -21.05 1.84
CA SER A 134 -8.80 -19.80 1.74
C SER A 134 -9.66 -19.77 0.48
N ASP A 135 -10.81 -19.10 0.54
CA ASP A 135 -11.64 -18.80 -0.65
C ASP A 135 -10.93 -17.90 -1.66
N LEU A 136 -9.89 -17.16 -1.23
CA LEU A 136 -9.10 -16.28 -2.10
C LEU A 136 -8.45 -16.99 -3.31
N ILE A 137 -8.30 -18.32 -3.26
CA ILE A 137 -7.68 -19.09 -4.35
C ILE A 137 -8.67 -19.44 -5.47
N LEU A 138 -9.98 -19.54 -5.18
CA LEU A 138 -10.93 -20.26 -6.02
C LEU A 138 -11.11 -19.63 -7.41
N ASP A 139 -11.21 -18.30 -7.50
CA ASP A 139 -11.38 -17.57 -8.76
C ASP A 139 -10.13 -17.59 -9.66
N LYS A 140 -8.98 -18.01 -9.11
CA LYS A 140 -7.64 -18.00 -9.75
C LYS A 140 -7.17 -19.37 -10.19
N LEU A 141 -7.77 -20.44 -9.67
CA LEU A 141 -7.37 -21.82 -9.99
C LEU A 141 -7.38 -22.07 -11.51
N GLY A 142 -6.26 -22.56 -12.03
CA GLY A 142 -6.06 -22.83 -13.46
C GLY A 142 -5.86 -21.60 -14.33
N LYS A 143 -5.86 -20.39 -13.75
CA LYS A 143 -5.68 -19.11 -14.47
C LYS A 143 -4.40 -18.40 -14.05
N THR A 144 -4.33 -18.04 -12.78
CA THR A 144 -3.22 -17.26 -12.19
C THR A 144 -2.66 -17.92 -10.92
N ALA A 145 -3.33 -18.95 -10.40
CA ALA A 145 -2.87 -19.86 -9.37
C ALA A 145 -3.08 -21.31 -9.81
N PHE A 146 -2.11 -22.18 -9.55
CA PHE A 146 -2.11 -23.58 -9.94
C PHE A 146 -1.82 -24.42 -8.71
N LEU A 147 -2.84 -25.13 -8.24
CA LEU A 147 -2.73 -26.03 -7.10
C LEU A 147 -2.03 -27.32 -7.55
N LEU A 148 -1.05 -27.73 -6.77
CA LEU A 148 -0.26 -28.95 -6.95
C LEU A 148 -0.44 -29.78 -5.67
N PRO A 149 -1.46 -30.66 -5.63
CA PRO A 149 -1.69 -31.52 -4.48
C PRO A 149 -0.53 -32.49 -4.25
N ASP A 150 -0.30 -32.89 -2.99
CA ASP A 150 0.68 -33.95 -2.70
C ASP A 150 0.27 -35.24 -3.44
N PRO A 151 1.14 -35.82 -4.29
CA PRO A 151 0.86 -37.07 -4.98
C PRO A 151 0.47 -38.24 -4.06
N LYS A 152 0.86 -38.19 -2.78
CA LYS A 152 0.53 -39.20 -1.76
C LYS A 152 -0.84 -38.99 -1.10
N HIS A 153 -1.43 -37.80 -1.25
CA HIS A 153 -2.69 -37.43 -0.61
C HIS A 153 -3.75 -37.05 -1.65
N GLN A 154 -3.99 -37.96 -2.60
CA GLN A 154 -5.01 -37.75 -3.62
C GLN A 154 -6.42 -37.86 -3.04
N GLY A 155 -7.35 -37.05 -3.57
CA GLY A 155 -8.78 -37.16 -3.29
C GLY A 155 -9.39 -38.49 -3.78
N ILE A 156 -10.69 -38.67 -3.53
CA ILE A 156 -11.43 -39.87 -3.98
C ILE A 156 -11.25 -40.02 -5.51
N ASN A 157 -10.79 -41.19 -5.95
CA ASN A 157 -10.48 -41.50 -7.37
C ASN A 157 -9.40 -40.63 -8.02
N GLY A 158 -8.47 -40.06 -7.24
CA GLY A 158 -7.36 -39.27 -7.81
C GLY A 158 -7.70 -37.82 -8.15
N SER A 159 -8.93 -37.39 -7.87
CA SER A 159 -9.41 -36.03 -8.18
C SER A 159 -9.92 -35.32 -6.93
N HIS A 160 -9.61 -34.04 -6.83
CA HIS A 160 -10.14 -33.17 -5.77
C HIS A 160 -11.42 -32.48 -6.24
N SER A 161 -12.29 -32.12 -5.29
CA SER A 161 -13.46 -31.28 -5.59
C SER A 161 -13.04 -29.99 -6.32
N PRO A 162 -13.85 -29.46 -7.25
CA PRO A 162 -13.59 -28.15 -7.88
C PRO A 162 -13.40 -27.01 -6.87
N ASN A 163 -13.95 -27.14 -5.66
CA ASN A 163 -13.81 -26.18 -4.57
C ASN A 163 -12.68 -26.55 -3.58
N TYR A 164 -11.77 -27.45 -3.95
CA TYR A 164 -10.65 -27.81 -3.10
C TYR A 164 -9.65 -26.65 -3.01
N LYS A 165 -9.53 -26.09 -1.80
CA LYS A 165 -8.70 -24.90 -1.51
C LYS A 165 -7.26 -25.26 -1.18
N GLY A 166 -6.90 -26.55 -1.26
CA GLY A 166 -5.61 -27.07 -0.80
C GLY A 166 -5.46 -27.07 0.72
N LYS A 167 -4.49 -27.84 1.20
CA LYS A 167 -4.14 -28.01 2.62
C LYS A 167 -2.72 -27.53 2.90
N LYS A 168 -2.58 -26.58 3.83
CA LYS A 168 -1.26 -26.09 4.28
C LYS A 168 -0.40 -27.22 4.82
N GLY A 169 0.88 -27.21 4.46
CA GLY A 169 1.86 -28.25 4.87
C GLY A 169 1.75 -29.57 4.11
N VAL A 170 0.83 -29.67 3.14
CA VAL A 170 0.66 -30.86 2.29
C VAL A 170 0.76 -30.45 0.83
N ASP A 171 -0.11 -29.55 0.39
CA ASP A 171 -0.16 -29.12 -1.00
C ASP A 171 0.75 -27.91 -1.25
N LEU A 172 1.09 -27.72 -2.53
CA LEU A 172 1.77 -26.53 -3.02
C LEU A 172 0.83 -25.73 -3.90
N VAL A 173 0.92 -24.40 -3.88
CA VAL A 173 0.33 -23.58 -4.93
C VAL A 173 1.42 -22.76 -5.61
N TYR A 174 1.40 -22.82 -6.94
CA TYR A 174 2.21 -22.02 -7.83
C TYR A 174 1.40 -20.83 -8.34
N ILE A 175 1.94 -19.61 -8.25
CA ILE A 175 1.24 -18.37 -8.64
C ILE A 175 2.03 -17.62 -9.70
N LEU A 176 1.34 -17.03 -10.68
CA LEU A 176 1.97 -16.29 -11.78
C LEU A 176 2.50 -14.92 -11.34
N PRO A 177 3.63 -14.46 -11.92
CA PRO A 177 4.25 -13.19 -11.55
C PRO A 177 3.37 -12.00 -11.90
N LEU A 178 3.60 -10.88 -11.21
CA LEU A 178 3.13 -9.56 -11.63
C LEU A 178 4.25 -8.87 -12.41
N ASN A 179 3.97 -8.56 -13.67
CA ASN A 179 4.89 -7.84 -14.57
C ASN A 179 4.19 -6.59 -15.11
N PRO A 180 4.05 -5.52 -14.30
CA PRO A 180 3.44 -4.28 -14.74
C PRO A 180 4.26 -3.65 -15.87
N ASP A 181 3.62 -2.88 -16.74
CA ASP A 181 4.31 -2.09 -17.75
C ASP A 181 5.12 -0.98 -17.06
N LEU A 182 4.52 -0.31 -16.07
CA LEU A 182 5.17 0.70 -15.23
C LEU A 182 4.82 0.50 -13.76
N THR A 183 5.77 0.85 -12.89
CA THR A 183 5.52 1.06 -11.46
C THR A 183 5.51 2.54 -11.14
N LEU A 184 4.48 2.98 -10.41
CA LEU A 184 4.32 4.34 -9.91
C LEU A 184 4.68 4.35 -8.43
N LEU A 185 5.53 5.31 -8.06
CA LEU A 185 6.28 5.31 -6.81
C LEU A 185 6.38 6.74 -6.28
N HIS A 186 6.40 6.91 -4.96
CA HIS A 186 6.83 8.15 -4.34
C HIS A 186 8.00 7.89 -3.38
N ALA A 187 9.07 8.65 -3.56
CA ALA A 187 10.32 8.53 -2.84
C ALA A 187 10.65 9.81 -2.05
N VAL A 188 11.51 9.69 -1.05
CA VAL A 188 11.93 10.83 -0.21
C VAL A 188 12.77 11.80 -1.04
N VAL A 189 13.77 11.28 -1.73
CA VAL A 189 14.68 12.07 -2.56
C VAL A 189 15.03 11.28 -3.82
N GLY A 190 15.23 12.00 -4.93
CA GLY A 190 15.85 11.48 -6.13
C GLY A 190 17.04 12.33 -6.56
N ASP A 191 17.95 11.79 -7.36
CA ASP A 191 19.03 12.58 -7.98
C ASP A 191 18.84 12.77 -9.49
N GLU A 192 19.69 13.60 -10.09
CA GLU A 192 19.70 13.88 -11.53
C GLU A 192 19.99 12.65 -12.42
N GLU A 193 20.51 11.55 -11.85
CA GLU A 193 20.67 10.27 -12.55
C GLU A 193 19.45 9.36 -12.42
N GLY A 194 18.48 9.75 -11.58
CA GLY A 194 17.26 9.01 -11.30
C GLY A 194 17.37 8.01 -10.15
N ASN A 195 18.47 8.00 -9.38
CA ASN A 195 18.53 7.17 -8.18
C ASN A 195 17.49 7.66 -7.17
N LEU A 196 16.81 6.74 -6.48
CA LEU A 196 15.75 7.08 -5.53
C LEU A 196 16.02 6.48 -4.15
N VAL A 197 15.66 7.23 -3.11
CA VAL A 197 15.65 6.75 -1.73
C VAL A 197 14.21 6.63 -1.23
N LEU A 198 13.80 5.41 -0.88
CA LEU A 198 12.47 5.15 -0.31
C LEU A 198 12.43 5.56 1.16
N CYS A 199 11.21 5.83 1.66
CA CYS A 199 10.97 6.00 3.09
C CYS A 199 10.92 4.63 3.78
N PRO A 200 11.80 4.33 4.76
CA PRO A 200 11.67 3.14 5.57
C PRO A 200 10.51 3.27 6.58
N PRO A 201 9.82 2.18 6.94
CA PRO A 201 9.94 0.84 6.35
C PRO A 201 9.33 0.79 4.94
N CYS A 202 9.98 0.10 4.01
CA CYS A 202 9.73 0.28 2.57
C CYS A 202 8.55 -0.54 2.00
N GLY A 203 7.75 -1.21 2.81
CA GLY A 203 6.62 -2.01 2.32
C GLY A 203 7.05 -3.20 1.49
N GLU A 204 6.47 -3.29 0.29
CA GLU A 204 6.92 -4.19 -0.77
C GLU A 204 8.35 -3.90 -1.27
N GLY A 205 8.99 -2.82 -0.81
CA GLY A 205 10.36 -2.46 -1.13
C GLY A 205 10.55 -2.14 -2.61
N TYR A 206 11.63 -2.66 -3.19
CA TYR A 206 11.99 -2.46 -4.59
C TYR A 206 11.31 -3.44 -5.55
N TRP A 207 10.53 -4.43 -5.06
CA TRP A 207 10.02 -5.51 -5.91
C TRP A 207 9.11 -5.01 -7.02
N GLY A 208 8.23 -4.04 -6.75
CA GLY A 208 7.41 -3.37 -7.76
C GLY A 208 8.27 -2.78 -8.88
N ALA A 209 9.23 -1.92 -8.50
CA ALA A 209 10.15 -1.27 -9.42
C ALA A 209 10.96 -2.25 -10.29
N LEU A 210 11.47 -3.34 -9.70
CA LEU A 210 12.24 -4.33 -10.45
C LEU A 210 11.37 -5.20 -11.36
N SER A 211 10.13 -5.48 -10.96
CA SER A 211 9.18 -6.26 -11.77
C SER A 211 8.72 -5.54 -13.05
N ALA A 212 8.66 -4.20 -13.01
CA ALA A 212 8.16 -3.39 -14.12
C ALA A 212 8.94 -3.61 -15.43
N LYS A 213 8.24 -3.76 -16.54
CA LYS A 213 8.85 -3.98 -17.85
C LYS A 213 9.59 -2.74 -18.36
N GLN A 214 8.97 -1.57 -18.23
CA GLN A 214 9.51 -0.30 -18.73
C GLN A 214 10.17 0.54 -17.64
N GLY A 215 10.16 0.07 -16.39
CA GLY A 215 10.76 0.76 -15.25
C GLY A 215 9.74 1.58 -14.44
N VAL A 216 10.26 2.62 -13.80
CA VAL A 216 9.55 3.37 -12.75
C VAL A 216 9.25 4.79 -13.18
N VAL A 217 8.06 5.27 -12.84
CA VAL A 217 7.68 6.69 -12.87
C VAL A 217 7.51 7.13 -11.42
N ALA A 218 8.29 8.11 -10.98
CA ALA A 218 8.35 8.47 -9.57
C ALA A 218 8.09 9.95 -9.30
N THR A 219 7.43 10.24 -8.19
CA THR A 219 7.52 11.57 -7.58
C THR A 219 8.49 11.56 -6.41
N VAL A 220 9.14 12.70 -6.15
CA VAL A 220 10.03 12.89 -5.00
C VAL A 220 9.72 14.18 -4.27
N GLU A 221 10.02 14.25 -2.97
CA GLU A 221 9.94 15.52 -2.24
C GLU A 221 11.01 16.51 -2.74
N LYS A 222 12.16 16.00 -3.19
CA LYS A 222 13.29 16.81 -3.67
C LYS A 222 14.13 16.06 -4.70
N ILE A 223 14.60 16.78 -5.71
CA ILE A 223 15.66 16.33 -6.62
C ILE A 223 16.98 16.97 -6.18
N VAL A 224 18.06 16.19 -6.13
CA VAL A 224 19.40 16.64 -5.70
C VAL A 224 20.46 16.39 -6.78
N PRO A 225 21.61 17.10 -6.74
CA PRO A 225 22.65 16.90 -7.73
C PRO A 225 23.18 15.47 -7.74
N LYS A 226 23.62 15.01 -8.92
CA LYS A 226 24.32 13.73 -9.08
C LYS A 226 25.40 13.52 -8.01
N GLY A 227 25.44 12.32 -7.43
CA GLY A 227 26.44 11.93 -6.42
C GLY A 227 26.19 12.47 -5.01
N SER A 228 25.11 13.23 -4.79
CA SER A 228 24.74 13.73 -3.45
C SER A 228 24.12 12.66 -2.55
N ILE A 229 23.59 11.59 -3.15
CA ILE A 229 23.01 10.44 -2.44
C ILE A 229 24.12 9.40 -2.26
N PRO A 230 24.50 9.06 -1.01
CA PRO A 230 25.41 7.96 -0.77
C PRO A 230 24.89 6.65 -1.37
N PRO A 231 25.71 5.87 -2.10
CA PRO A 231 25.26 4.66 -2.80
C PRO A 231 24.52 3.65 -1.91
N GLU A 232 24.90 3.54 -0.64
CA GLU A 232 24.28 2.65 0.35
C GLU A 232 22.83 3.03 0.72
N LEU A 233 22.41 4.26 0.43
CA LEU A 233 21.03 4.71 0.64
C LEU A 233 20.14 4.52 -0.60
N VAL A 234 20.74 4.29 -1.78
CA VAL A 234 19.99 4.13 -3.02
C VAL A 234 19.12 2.88 -2.93
N SER A 235 17.82 3.09 -2.90
CA SER A 235 16.82 2.03 -2.83
C SER A 235 16.44 1.52 -4.23
N ILE A 236 16.30 2.44 -5.19
CA ILE A 236 16.02 2.14 -6.59
C ILE A 236 17.10 2.78 -7.45
N PRO A 237 17.87 2.00 -8.21
CA PRO A 237 18.92 2.55 -9.06
C PRO A 237 18.33 3.28 -10.27
N GLY A 238 18.98 4.36 -10.71
CA GLY A 238 18.48 5.24 -11.78
C GLY A 238 18.25 4.54 -13.11
N ASN A 239 18.97 3.46 -13.42
CA ASN A 239 18.74 2.64 -14.61
C ASN A 239 17.38 1.90 -14.63
N ARG A 240 16.69 1.83 -13.49
CA ARG A 240 15.32 1.31 -13.38
C ARG A 240 14.27 2.41 -13.43
N VAL A 241 14.68 3.67 -13.43
CA VAL A 241 13.81 4.84 -13.36
C VAL A 241 13.68 5.47 -14.75
N LYS A 242 12.45 5.53 -15.24
CA LYS A 242 12.11 6.10 -16.55
C LYS A 242 11.91 7.60 -16.46
N ALA A 243 11.25 8.08 -15.40
CA ALA A 243 10.94 9.49 -15.23
C ALA A 243 10.77 9.85 -13.74
N ILE A 244 11.13 11.10 -13.41
CA ILE A 244 10.94 11.69 -12.08
C ILE A 244 10.31 13.08 -12.16
N SER A 245 9.51 13.44 -11.17
CA SER A 245 8.99 14.80 -10.96
C SER A 245 9.04 15.16 -9.48
N ILE A 246 9.21 16.44 -9.16
CA ILE A 246 9.00 16.93 -7.80
C ILE A 246 7.50 16.91 -7.49
N ALA A 247 7.14 16.46 -6.30
CA ALA A 247 5.82 16.64 -5.69
C ALA A 247 6.01 16.67 -4.17
N GLU A 248 6.19 17.87 -3.60
CA GLU A 248 6.24 18.06 -2.15
C GLU A 248 4.92 17.60 -1.51
N PHE A 249 4.98 16.95 -0.35
CA PHE A 249 3.86 16.25 0.25
C PHE A 249 3.21 15.23 -0.71
N GLY A 250 4.01 14.56 -1.54
CA GLY A 250 3.52 13.67 -2.58
C GLY A 250 2.83 12.42 -2.02
N ALA A 251 3.11 12.09 -0.75
CA ALA A 251 2.44 11.03 0.00
C ALA A 251 1.14 11.46 0.69
N HIS A 252 0.83 12.76 0.79
CA HIS A 252 -0.39 13.22 1.47
C HIS A 252 -1.63 12.57 0.82
N PRO A 253 -2.62 12.06 1.61
CA PRO A 253 -2.81 12.26 3.04
C PRO A 253 -2.15 11.21 3.94
N GLN A 254 -1.35 10.30 3.39
CA GLN A 254 -0.50 9.44 4.19
C GLN A 254 0.78 10.18 4.63
N SER A 255 1.40 9.71 5.71
CA SER A 255 2.66 10.28 6.19
C SER A 255 3.85 9.98 5.27
N LEU A 256 4.88 10.80 5.41
CA LEU A 256 6.24 10.51 4.95
C LEU A 256 7.19 10.82 6.10
N ARG A 257 7.91 9.81 6.55
CA ARG A 257 8.83 9.90 7.68
C ARG A 257 10.25 10.02 7.17
N VAL A 258 10.84 11.20 7.33
CA VAL A 258 12.24 11.43 7.02
C VAL A 258 13.04 11.16 8.29
N TYR A 259 13.89 10.13 8.27
CA TYR A 259 14.94 10.00 9.28
C TYR A 259 15.92 11.15 9.06
N ASN A 260 16.08 12.02 10.05
CA ASN A 260 16.98 13.17 9.94
C ASN A 260 18.44 12.68 9.94
N LEU A 261 18.98 12.43 8.75
CA LEU A 261 20.39 12.14 8.54
C LEU A 261 21.12 13.47 8.39
N SER A 262 21.29 14.18 9.51
CA SER A 262 21.74 15.58 9.56
C SER A 262 23.14 15.85 8.96
N GLY A 263 23.87 14.80 8.57
CA GLY A 263 25.15 14.89 7.87
C GLY A 263 25.11 14.63 6.36
N ILE A 264 23.93 14.38 5.78
CA ILE A 264 23.81 14.02 4.36
C ILE A 264 23.11 15.16 3.59
N PRO A 265 23.82 15.89 2.73
CA PRO A 265 23.28 17.05 2.01
C PRO A 265 22.00 16.76 1.22
N ALA A 266 21.83 15.53 0.73
CA ALA A 266 20.62 15.11 0.01
C ALA A 266 19.33 15.31 0.83
N PHE A 267 19.39 15.19 2.15
CA PHE A 267 18.23 15.31 3.04
C PHE A 267 18.05 16.71 3.63
N ALA A 268 18.96 17.64 3.35
CA ALA A 268 18.89 18.99 3.89
C ALA A 268 17.58 19.69 3.47
N GLY A 269 16.85 20.20 4.47
CA GLY A 269 15.57 20.91 4.30
C GLY A 269 14.34 20.01 4.20
N LEU A 270 14.50 18.68 4.15
CA LEU A 270 13.37 17.76 4.21
C LEU A 270 12.83 17.67 5.64
N SER A 271 11.53 17.41 5.78
CA SER A 271 10.87 17.28 7.08
C SER A 271 9.81 16.21 7.02
N THR A 272 9.72 15.43 8.10
CA THR A 272 8.62 14.48 8.31
C THR A 272 7.28 15.23 8.30
N TYR A 273 6.28 14.63 7.66
CA TYR A 273 4.88 15.03 7.82
C TYR A 273 4.02 13.81 8.15
N LEU A 274 3.02 14.01 8.99
CA LEU A 274 2.13 12.97 9.52
C LEU A 274 0.91 12.74 8.63
N ASP A 275 0.20 11.65 8.91
CA ASP A 275 -1.06 11.31 8.27
C ASP A 275 -2.10 12.41 8.51
N ASP A 276 -2.79 12.82 7.46
CA ASP A 276 -3.88 13.79 7.52
C ASP A 276 -5.22 13.07 7.70
N TYR A 277 -5.43 12.57 8.91
CA TYR A 277 -6.62 11.80 9.28
C TYR A 277 -7.93 12.53 9.03
N GLU A 278 -7.97 13.85 9.25
CA GLU A 278 -9.15 14.69 8.96
C GLU A 278 -9.49 14.63 7.45
N PHE A 279 -8.48 14.65 6.58
CA PHE A 279 -8.69 14.62 5.12
C PHE A 279 -9.15 13.23 4.67
N GLN A 280 -8.60 12.18 5.29
CA GLN A 280 -9.02 10.80 5.03
C GLN A 280 -10.48 10.59 5.42
N ILE A 281 -10.92 11.10 6.59
CA ILE A 281 -12.32 11.05 7.01
C ILE A 281 -13.21 11.77 5.99
N GLU A 282 -12.85 12.99 5.59
CA GLU A 282 -13.63 13.80 4.64
C GLU A 282 -13.83 13.06 3.31
N ALA A 283 -12.77 12.45 2.77
CA ALA A 283 -12.84 11.66 1.53
C ALA A 283 -13.76 10.43 1.68
N ASN A 284 -13.66 9.72 2.80
CA ASN A 284 -14.47 8.52 3.07
C ASN A 284 -15.94 8.89 3.26
N GLU A 285 -16.23 9.97 3.98
CA GLU A 285 -17.58 10.48 4.13
C GLU A 285 -18.19 10.89 2.78
N ALA A 286 -17.41 11.58 1.93
CA ALA A 286 -17.84 11.97 0.59
C ALA A 286 -18.22 10.76 -0.29
N ALA A 287 -17.49 9.65 -0.15
CA ALA A 287 -17.75 8.42 -0.89
C ALA A 287 -19.14 7.79 -0.64
N ASN A 288 -19.80 8.13 0.49
CA ASN A 288 -21.12 7.60 0.84
C ASN A 288 -22.27 8.14 -0.04
N ALA A 289 -22.05 9.10 -0.93
CA ALA A 289 -23.03 9.51 -1.92
C ALA A 289 -22.35 9.89 -3.24
N PRO A 290 -22.83 9.43 -4.42
CA PRO A 290 -22.20 9.73 -5.70
C PRO A 290 -21.94 11.22 -5.96
N SER A 291 -22.92 12.08 -5.68
CA SER A 291 -22.79 13.53 -5.86
C SER A 291 -21.74 14.17 -4.95
N ARG A 292 -21.55 13.63 -3.74
CA ARG A 292 -20.53 14.11 -2.80
C ARG A 292 -19.14 13.61 -3.20
N ALA A 293 -19.04 12.36 -3.68
CA ALA A 293 -17.79 11.82 -4.23
C ALA A 293 -17.33 12.61 -5.46
N GLU A 294 -18.25 12.94 -6.37
CA GLU A 294 -17.98 13.78 -7.55
C GLU A 294 -17.52 15.19 -7.15
N LYS A 295 -18.18 15.80 -6.15
CA LYS A 295 -17.77 17.09 -5.62
C LYS A 295 -16.37 17.04 -4.98
N TRP A 296 -16.11 16.08 -4.11
CA TRP A 296 -14.79 15.91 -3.49
C TRP A 296 -13.70 15.70 -4.56
N TYR A 297 -13.98 14.89 -5.58
CA TYR A 297 -13.08 14.69 -6.70
C TYR A 297 -12.83 16.00 -7.46
N ALA A 298 -13.86 16.82 -7.69
CA ALA A 298 -13.71 18.13 -8.32
C ALA A 298 -12.84 19.09 -7.49
N ASP A 299 -13.05 19.11 -6.17
CA ASP A 299 -12.43 20.05 -5.25
C ASP A 299 -10.95 19.72 -4.94
N PHE A 300 -10.55 18.44 -5.03
CA PHE A 300 -9.21 18.00 -4.60
C PHE A 300 -8.42 17.21 -5.65
N VAL A 301 -9.07 16.66 -6.68
CA VAL A 301 -8.39 15.81 -7.68
C VAL A 301 -8.45 16.43 -9.07
N ASN A 302 -9.60 16.88 -9.55
CA ASN A 302 -9.78 17.47 -10.88
C ASN A 302 -9.35 18.95 -10.94
N LEU A 303 -8.13 19.22 -10.50
CA LEU A 303 -7.57 20.56 -10.41
C LEU A 303 -6.71 20.88 -11.63
N LYS A 304 -6.95 22.01 -12.30
CA LYS A 304 -6.21 22.38 -13.52
C LYS A 304 -4.74 22.65 -13.22
N GLY A 305 -4.43 23.19 -12.05
CA GLY A 305 -3.05 23.41 -11.57
C GLY A 305 -2.38 22.16 -10.98
N GLY A 306 -3.02 20.99 -11.08
CA GLY A 306 -2.44 19.72 -10.67
C GLY A 306 -2.09 19.66 -9.19
N HIS A 307 -0.90 19.12 -8.88
CA HIS A 307 -0.45 18.96 -7.50
C HIS A 307 -0.15 20.29 -6.80
N ALA A 308 0.24 21.34 -7.53
CA ALA A 308 0.48 22.65 -6.93
C ALA A 308 -0.84 23.27 -6.40
N GLU A 309 -1.89 23.28 -7.23
CA GLU A 309 -3.22 23.74 -6.81
C GLU A 309 -3.79 22.85 -5.69
N TYR A 310 -3.50 21.54 -5.70
CA TYR A 310 -3.87 20.65 -4.60
C TYR A 310 -3.31 21.15 -3.24
N LEU A 311 -2.03 21.47 -3.17
CA LEU A 311 -1.42 21.97 -1.94
C LEU A 311 -1.97 23.33 -1.51
N GLU A 312 -2.31 24.20 -2.48
CA GLU A 312 -3.00 25.48 -2.20
C GLU A 312 -4.37 25.24 -1.55
N ARG A 313 -5.13 24.24 -2.03
CA ARG A 313 -6.43 23.84 -1.46
C ARG A 313 -6.30 23.25 -0.06
N ILE A 314 -5.28 22.42 0.19
CA ILE A 314 -5.00 21.88 1.53
C ILE A 314 -4.65 23.03 2.49
N GLY A 315 -3.89 24.02 2.00
CA GLY A 315 -3.58 25.25 2.72
C GLY A 315 -2.37 25.14 3.64
N ILE A 316 -1.57 26.21 3.67
CA ILE A 316 -0.28 26.24 4.37
C ILE A 316 -0.39 25.96 5.88
N SER A 317 -1.47 26.37 6.53
CA SER A 317 -1.70 26.14 7.96
C SER A 317 -1.83 24.66 8.28
N ARG A 318 -2.58 23.92 7.44
CA ARG A 318 -2.76 22.47 7.58
C ARG A 318 -1.45 21.74 7.31
N LEU A 319 -0.76 22.08 6.21
CA LEU A 319 0.54 21.50 5.85
C LEU A 319 1.60 21.70 6.95
N LYS A 320 1.66 22.91 7.55
CA LYS A 320 2.55 23.18 8.69
C LYS A 320 2.21 22.34 9.91
N ARG A 321 0.92 22.18 10.23
CA ARG A 321 0.45 21.34 11.34
C ARG A 321 0.87 19.87 11.14
N LEU A 322 0.79 19.34 9.93
CA LEU A 322 1.21 17.96 9.64
C LEU A 322 2.71 17.73 9.88
N LYS A 323 3.55 18.77 9.80
CA LYS A 323 4.99 18.69 10.10
C LYS A 323 5.30 18.77 11.61
N GLN A 324 4.30 19.04 12.46
CA GLN A 324 4.50 19.10 13.91
C GLN A 324 4.28 17.71 14.50
N ILE A 325 5.31 17.17 15.14
CA ILE A 325 5.21 15.91 15.89
C ILE A 325 4.47 16.21 17.20
N PRO A 326 3.29 15.61 17.46
CA PRO A 326 2.58 15.80 18.72
C PRO A 326 3.44 15.34 19.90
N LYS A 327 3.29 16.02 21.04
CA LYS A 327 3.84 15.51 22.29
C LYS A 327 3.16 14.19 22.63
N GLU A 328 3.93 13.30 23.25
CA GLU A 328 3.41 12.04 23.74
C GLU A 328 2.21 12.28 24.68
N ASN A 329 1.09 11.61 24.41
CA ASN A 329 -0.07 11.64 25.28
C ASN A 329 0.23 10.85 26.56
N LYS A 330 0.57 11.55 27.64
CA LYS A 330 0.67 10.94 28.96
C LYS A 330 -0.74 10.66 29.47
N VAL A 331 -1.09 9.40 29.66
CA VAL A 331 -2.36 9.02 30.32
C VAL A 331 -2.32 9.58 31.75
N THR A 332 -3.15 10.59 32.03
CA THR A 332 -3.13 11.33 33.30
C THR A 332 -4.25 10.94 34.26
N LYS A 333 -5.26 10.18 33.82
CA LYS A 333 -6.41 9.83 34.65
C LYS A 333 -6.65 8.32 34.64
N LEU A 334 -6.70 7.73 35.84
CA LEU A 334 -7.16 6.36 36.04
C LEU A 334 -8.67 6.34 35.80
N GLU A 335 -9.13 5.46 34.91
CA GLU A 335 -10.54 5.22 34.65
C GLU A 335 -11.11 4.17 35.61
N ASP A 336 -12.42 4.21 35.86
CA ASP A 336 -13.09 3.23 36.72
C ASP A 336 -13.18 1.88 35.99
N PRO A 337 -12.56 0.79 36.49
CA PRO A 337 -12.63 -0.51 35.83
C PRO A 337 -14.05 -1.08 35.74
N LYS A 338 -15.04 -0.48 36.42
CA LYS A 338 -16.46 -0.86 36.32
C LYS A 338 -17.20 -0.20 35.15
N THR A 339 -16.60 0.79 34.48
CA THR A 339 -17.23 1.51 33.37
C THR A 339 -16.83 0.98 31.99
N VAL A 340 -16.29 -0.24 31.91
CA VAL A 340 -15.82 -0.84 30.66
C VAL A 340 -16.96 -1.15 29.70
N ASN A 341 -16.80 -0.80 28.43
CA ASN A 341 -17.75 -1.10 27.36
C ASN A 341 -17.43 -2.43 26.64
N ASP A 342 -18.36 -2.90 25.80
CA ASP A 342 -18.22 -4.17 25.08
C ASP A 342 -16.98 -4.22 24.16
N SER A 343 -16.60 -3.08 23.56
CA SER A 343 -15.42 -3.02 22.68
C SER A 343 -14.12 -3.19 23.46
N GLU A 344 -14.02 -2.56 24.63
CA GLU A 344 -12.88 -2.71 25.54
C GLU A 344 -12.80 -4.14 26.09
N GLN A 345 -13.93 -4.72 26.50
CA GLN A 345 -13.99 -6.12 26.93
C GLN A 345 -13.52 -7.06 25.82
N MET A 346 -14.00 -6.87 24.59
CA MET A 346 -13.58 -7.65 23.43
C MET A 346 -12.07 -7.51 23.17
N ILE A 347 -11.50 -6.31 23.26
CA ILE A 347 -10.07 -6.07 23.09
C ILE A 347 -9.26 -6.88 24.12
N ILE A 348 -9.66 -6.85 25.40
CA ILE A 348 -8.97 -7.59 26.46
C ILE A 348 -9.10 -9.11 26.28
N LEU A 349 -10.28 -9.60 25.90
CA LEU A 349 -10.50 -11.03 25.62
C LEU A 349 -9.63 -11.49 24.43
N ALA A 350 -9.59 -10.71 23.35
CA ALA A 350 -8.73 -10.98 22.21
C ALA A 350 -7.25 -10.96 22.60
N ALA A 351 -6.82 -10.00 23.43
CA ALA A 351 -5.44 -9.93 23.92
C ALA A 351 -5.04 -11.18 24.72
N ARG A 352 -5.94 -11.69 25.59
CA ARG A 352 -5.73 -12.94 26.34
C ARG A 352 -5.64 -14.15 25.42
N ALA A 353 -6.54 -14.26 24.43
CA ALA A 353 -6.50 -15.33 23.46
C ALA A 353 -5.19 -15.31 22.63
N ILE A 354 -4.72 -14.12 22.23
CA ILE A 354 -3.42 -13.97 21.55
C ILE A 354 -2.27 -14.42 22.46
N GLN A 355 -2.28 -14.01 23.74
CA GLN A 355 -1.28 -14.40 24.72
C GLN A 355 -1.21 -15.93 24.88
N GLU A 356 -2.36 -16.59 25.07
CA GLU A 356 -2.45 -18.06 25.17
C GLU A 356 -1.91 -18.74 23.91
N TYR A 357 -2.27 -18.23 22.73
CA TYR A 357 -1.85 -18.80 21.46
C TYR A 357 -0.34 -18.65 21.23
N VAL A 358 0.24 -17.51 21.59
CA VAL A 358 1.69 -17.28 21.57
C VAL A 358 2.41 -18.26 22.48
N LYS A 359 1.94 -18.43 23.73
CA LYS A 359 2.54 -19.35 24.70
C LYS A 359 2.50 -20.80 24.23
N SER A 360 1.35 -21.24 23.72
CA SER A 360 1.12 -22.62 23.31
C SER A 360 1.97 -23.04 22.10
N ASN A 361 2.28 -22.10 21.21
CA ASN A 361 3.00 -22.38 19.96
C ASN A 361 4.44 -21.83 19.94
N GLY A 362 4.87 -21.11 20.98
CA GLY A 362 6.20 -20.53 21.07
C GLY A 362 6.47 -19.41 20.06
N TYR A 363 5.45 -18.67 19.62
CA TYR A 363 5.62 -17.59 18.65
C TYR A 363 6.44 -16.42 19.21
N LYS A 364 7.20 -15.76 18.34
CA LYS A 364 8.04 -14.58 18.68
C LYS A 364 7.57 -13.29 18.02
N THR A 365 6.54 -13.36 17.20
CA THR A 365 6.03 -12.24 16.42
C THR A 365 4.51 -12.27 16.41
N ILE A 366 3.88 -11.10 16.48
CA ILE A 366 2.44 -10.91 16.33
C ILE A 366 2.21 -9.93 15.19
N LEU A 367 1.50 -10.38 14.14
CA LEU A 367 1.04 -9.50 13.07
C LEU A 367 -0.23 -8.79 13.54
N ALA A 368 -0.10 -7.50 13.85
CA ALA A 368 -1.19 -6.64 14.26
C ALA A 368 -1.97 -6.12 13.03
N GLY A 369 -3.26 -6.45 12.99
CA GLY A 369 -4.21 -5.84 12.07
C GLY A 369 -4.51 -4.39 12.46
N ILE A 370 -5.41 -3.76 11.72
CA ILE A 370 -5.87 -2.38 11.95
C ILE A 370 -7.04 -2.32 12.96
N GLY A 371 -7.18 -1.20 13.67
CA GLY A 371 -8.28 -0.97 14.61
C GLY A 371 -8.16 -1.78 15.91
N ALA A 372 -9.25 -2.39 16.38
CA ALA A 372 -9.30 -3.13 17.64
C ALA A 372 -8.26 -4.27 17.68
N ALA A 373 -8.02 -4.96 16.56
CA ALA A 373 -7.00 -6.00 16.46
C ALA A 373 -5.59 -5.46 16.77
N HIS A 374 -5.32 -4.21 16.40
CA HIS A 374 -4.05 -3.54 16.70
C HIS A 374 -3.85 -3.38 18.21
N ILE A 375 -4.88 -2.87 18.88
CA ILE A 375 -4.87 -2.63 20.32
C ILE A 375 -4.77 -3.96 21.08
N SER A 376 -5.50 -4.99 20.64
CA SER A 376 -5.42 -6.33 21.23
C SER A 376 -4.03 -6.94 21.12
N ALA A 377 -3.37 -6.79 19.96
CA ALA A 377 -2.01 -7.31 19.74
C ALA A 377 -0.98 -6.64 20.66
N TRP A 378 -1.00 -5.31 20.76
CA TRP A 378 -0.11 -4.57 21.67
C TRP A 378 -0.39 -4.88 23.14
N THR A 379 -1.67 -5.00 23.50
CA THR A 379 -2.06 -5.38 24.86
C THR A 379 -1.55 -6.79 25.20
N ALA A 380 -1.68 -7.74 24.28
CA ALA A 380 -1.14 -9.09 24.44
C ALA A 380 0.38 -9.08 24.60
N ALA A 381 1.11 -8.27 23.81
CA ALA A 381 2.56 -8.12 23.97
C ALA A 381 2.94 -7.60 25.37
N ARG A 382 2.17 -6.66 25.94
CA ARG A 382 2.39 -6.19 27.31
C ARG A 382 2.05 -7.23 28.37
N PHE A 383 1.04 -8.07 28.15
CA PHE A 383 0.77 -9.21 29.05
C PHE A 383 1.90 -10.23 29.02
N LEU A 384 2.39 -10.57 27.82
CA LEU A 384 3.53 -11.48 27.62
C LEU A 384 4.83 -10.93 28.24
N GLU A 385 5.10 -9.64 28.10
CA GLU A 385 6.26 -8.96 28.68
C GLU A 385 6.28 -9.07 30.22
N LYS A 386 5.11 -8.92 30.88
CA LYS A 386 4.98 -9.11 32.33
C LYS A 386 5.28 -10.54 32.79
N GLU A 387 5.18 -11.52 31.90
CA GLU A 387 5.54 -12.92 32.14
C GLU A 387 6.96 -13.25 31.67
N GLY A 388 7.75 -12.27 31.22
CA GLY A 388 9.12 -12.47 30.73
C GLY A 388 9.20 -13.03 29.31
N ILE A 389 8.12 -12.97 28.54
CA ILE A 389 8.07 -13.44 27.14
C ILE A 389 8.15 -12.24 26.20
N GLU A 390 9.29 -12.08 25.53
CA GLU A 390 9.45 -11.04 24.50
C GLU A 390 8.85 -11.49 23.16
N VAL A 391 8.02 -10.61 22.59
CA VAL A 391 7.47 -10.73 21.22
C VAL A 391 7.64 -9.42 20.47
N LYS A 392 7.80 -9.49 19.15
CA LYS A 392 7.80 -8.32 18.26
C LYS A 392 6.43 -8.12 17.64
N ILE A 393 5.92 -6.89 17.68
CA ILE A 393 4.73 -6.50 16.93
C ILE A 393 5.15 -6.11 15.52
N ILE A 394 4.41 -6.64 14.55
CA ILE A 394 4.59 -6.37 13.13
C ILE A 394 3.27 -5.85 12.57
N THR A 395 3.27 -4.92 11.61
CA THR A 395 2.07 -4.46 10.91
C THR A 395 2.17 -4.57 9.40
N GLU A 396 1.01 -4.48 8.72
CA GLU A 396 0.91 -4.32 7.26
C GLU A 396 1.70 -5.40 6.49
N LEU A 397 2.68 -4.98 5.69
CA LEU A 397 3.54 -5.82 4.85
C LEU A 397 4.79 -6.33 5.58
N GLY A 398 4.81 -6.31 6.92
CA GLY A 398 5.94 -6.80 7.70
C GLY A 398 6.72 -5.70 8.45
N PHE A 399 6.08 -4.59 8.81
CA PHE A 399 6.73 -3.48 9.49
C PHE A 399 6.92 -3.78 10.97
N PHE A 400 8.17 -3.90 11.40
CA PHE A 400 8.51 -3.91 12.81
C PHE A 400 8.18 -2.54 13.40
N LEU A 401 7.46 -2.55 14.52
CA LEU A 401 7.13 -1.36 15.31
C LEU A 401 7.99 -1.25 16.56
#